data_AF-A0A3N2N6J8-F1
#
_entry.id   AF-A0A3N2N6J8-F1
#
_cell.length_a   1.000
_cell.length_b   1.000
_cell.length_c   1.000
_cell.angle_alpha   90.00
_cell.angle_beta   90.00
_cell.angle_gamma   90.00
#
_symmetry.space_group_name_H-M   'P 1'
#
loop_
_entity.id
_entity.type
_entity.pdbx_description
1 polymer ?
#
loop_
_entity_poly.entity_id
_entity_poly.type
_entity_poly.pdbx_seq_one_letter_code
_entity_poly.pdbx_strand_id
1 'polypeptide(L)'
;MRPLISIKPICAASIILILMFLTSCTVGYKNDGKEVTWHTWNEGNGHNSRRVDADPKTFEELNDDYGRDKKHAFYRGNIIKGADGSSFRVIDKWYAADNLYVYVDGELIENADPASFKVHSYRLTEDKKDFYWDGKALNVRDKSSFEILKYSSGENSSWGKDKYNGYYLNGTVIPNIDYATFHPIDANRPVQSGCYAADKHRVFFMGKEIPGADPATFKVVDFYIGQDKNRAYQKGKPTQIKDYTKLTQLGRLMYSDGTHIYDSHFNVLPEADVATFEHISANWYRDKSHVWWSNKIVAEADPMTFQPVPVTSYVGSEGTDFNYGKDNKHVFWNDSIIQGADPKSFEKRDFPDGDSWTVFDRHQVYQGKDSPKLREYLKKKYGK
;
A
#
# COMPACT_ATOMS: atom_id res chain seq x y z
N MET A 1 80.18 21.26 -6.80
CA MET A 1 79.77 22.35 -5.89
C MET A 1 78.30 22.11 -5.51
N ARG A 2 78.00 21.84 -4.23
CA ARG A 2 76.63 21.77 -3.68
C ARG A 2 76.06 23.20 -3.50
N PRO A 3 74.73 23.41 -3.43
CA PRO A 3 73.92 23.16 -2.20
C PRO A 3 72.68 22.28 -2.49
N LEU A 4 72.36 21.25 -1.70
CA LEU A 4 71.70 21.25 -0.37
C LEU A 4 70.34 21.94 -0.36
N ILE A 5 69.27 21.15 -0.55
CA ILE A 5 67.92 21.47 -0.06
C ILE A 5 67.56 20.41 0.97
N SER A 6 67.31 20.91 2.18
CA SER A 6 66.90 20.21 3.39
C SER A 6 65.38 20.05 3.38
N ILE A 7 64.89 18.82 3.56
CA ILE A 7 63.48 18.58 3.96
C ILE A 7 63.50 17.62 5.15
N LYS A 8 62.85 18.08 6.22
CA LYS A 8 62.80 17.54 7.58
C LYS A 8 62.07 16.18 7.65
N PRO A 9 62.31 15.37 8.71
CA PRO A 9 61.56 14.14 8.93
C PRO A 9 60.19 14.48 9.53
N ILE A 10 59.11 13.94 8.96
CA ILE A 10 57.78 13.99 9.59
C ILE A 10 57.55 12.67 10.31
N CYS A 11 57.18 12.84 11.57
CA CYS A 11 56.97 11.84 12.60
C CYS A 11 55.99 10.75 12.20
N ALA A 12 56.29 9.55 12.67
CA ALA A 12 55.38 8.44 12.78
C ALA A 12 54.12 8.84 13.56
N ALA A 13 52.96 8.67 12.94
CA ALA A 13 51.69 8.51 13.64
C ALA A 13 51.17 7.13 13.29
N SER A 14 51.35 6.20 14.22
CA SER A 14 50.79 4.86 14.19
C SER A 14 49.27 4.94 14.09
N ILE A 15 48.71 4.73 12.90
CA ILE A 15 47.30 4.46 12.72
C ILE A 15 47.09 3.01 13.15
N ILE A 16 46.75 2.83 14.43
CA ILE A 16 46.15 1.59 14.92
C ILE A 16 44.80 1.50 14.23
N LEU A 17 44.77 0.78 13.11
CA LEU A 17 43.54 0.35 12.45
C LEU A 17 42.87 -0.65 13.38
N ILE A 18 42.03 -0.17 14.29
CA ILE A 18 41.11 -1.01 15.05
C ILE A 18 40.16 -1.61 14.01
N LEU A 19 40.49 -2.82 13.54
CA LEU A 19 39.51 -3.70 12.90
C LEU A 19 38.41 -3.95 13.92
N MET A 20 37.35 -3.13 13.86
CA MET A 20 36.06 -3.50 14.40
C MET A 20 35.62 -4.74 13.64
N PHE A 21 35.89 -5.91 14.20
CA PHE A 21 35.14 -7.11 13.88
C PHE A 21 33.69 -6.82 14.30
N LEU A 22 32.90 -6.29 13.36
CA LEU A 22 31.45 -6.37 13.44
C LEU A 22 31.14 -7.87 13.44
N THR A 23 31.00 -8.45 14.63
CA THR A 23 30.40 -9.75 14.80
C THR A 23 28.97 -9.62 14.29
N SER A 24 28.81 -9.96 13.00
CA SER A 24 27.53 -10.04 12.32
C SER A 24 26.57 -10.79 13.22
N CYS A 25 25.66 -10.05 13.84
CA CYS A 25 24.57 -10.63 14.60
C CYS A 25 23.56 -11.09 13.58
N THR A 26 23.77 -12.30 13.09
CA THR A 26 22.96 -12.92 12.03
C THR A 26 21.51 -13.05 12.49
N VAL A 27 20.60 -12.61 11.62
CA VAL A 27 19.18 -13.00 11.67
C VAL A 27 19.13 -14.49 11.36
N GLY A 28 18.33 -15.26 12.10
CA GLY A 28 18.27 -16.71 11.92
C GLY A 28 18.19 -17.48 13.23
N TYR A 29 18.33 -18.80 13.11
CA TYR A 29 18.39 -19.67 14.27
C TYR A 29 19.79 -19.69 14.88
N LYS A 30 19.86 -19.95 16.18
CA LYS A 30 21.08 -20.37 16.87
C LYS A 30 20.76 -21.55 17.75
N ASN A 31 21.63 -22.55 17.74
CA ASN A 31 21.51 -23.75 18.56
C ASN A 31 22.85 -23.99 19.26
N ASP A 32 22.87 -23.90 20.59
CA ASP A 32 24.08 -24.10 21.42
C ASP A 32 24.16 -25.54 22.00
N GLY A 33 23.24 -26.41 21.59
CA GLY A 33 23.10 -27.78 22.08
C GLY A 33 22.30 -27.92 23.38
N LYS A 34 21.94 -26.82 24.05
CA LYS A 34 21.08 -26.77 25.24
C LYS A 34 19.77 -26.04 25.00
N GLU A 35 19.77 -25.06 24.12
CA GLU A 35 18.59 -24.34 23.67
C GLU A 35 18.71 -23.91 22.20
N VAL A 36 17.55 -23.70 21.59
CA VAL A 36 17.44 -23.09 20.27
C VAL A 36 16.82 -21.71 20.43
N THR A 37 17.40 -20.69 19.79
CA THR A 37 16.92 -19.31 19.80
C THR A 37 16.72 -18.79 18.38
N TRP A 38 15.71 -17.94 18.21
CA TRP A 38 15.45 -17.20 16.97
C TRP A 38 15.86 -15.75 17.15
N HIS A 39 16.74 -15.25 16.29
CA HIS A 39 17.29 -13.91 16.33
C HIS A 39 16.74 -13.05 15.19
N THR A 40 16.35 -11.82 15.52
CA THR A 40 15.89 -10.80 14.56
C THR A 40 16.62 -9.49 14.79
N TRP A 41 16.69 -8.68 13.74
CA TRP A 41 17.23 -7.33 13.81
C TRP A 41 16.44 -6.41 12.88
N ASN A 42 16.11 -5.21 13.36
CA ASN A 42 15.65 -4.08 12.54
C ASN A 42 16.09 -2.75 13.16
N GLU A 43 16.07 -1.67 12.39
CA GLU A 43 16.60 -0.36 12.82
C GLU A 43 15.83 0.27 14.00
N GLY A 44 14.57 -0.10 14.20
CA GLY A 44 13.72 0.47 15.26
C GLY A 44 13.82 -0.23 16.62
N ASN A 45 13.96 -1.56 16.62
CA ASN A 45 13.93 -2.40 17.83
C ASN A 45 15.29 -3.06 18.16
N GLY A 46 16.31 -2.89 17.31
CA GLY A 46 17.61 -3.50 17.51
C GLY A 46 17.56 -5.04 17.49
N HIS A 47 18.52 -5.67 18.17
CA HIS A 47 18.60 -7.13 18.24
C HIS A 47 17.59 -7.69 19.23
N ASN A 48 16.73 -8.59 18.75
CA ASN A 48 15.78 -9.33 19.57
C ASN A 48 16.03 -10.81 19.40
N SER A 49 16.02 -11.55 20.51
CA SER A 49 16.08 -13.01 20.50
C SER A 49 14.96 -13.60 21.33
N ARG A 50 14.44 -14.75 20.90
CA ARG A 50 13.51 -15.53 21.71
C ARG A 50 13.86 -17.01 21.67
N ARG A 51 13.57 -17.71 22.75
CA ARG A 51 13.69 -19.16 22.83
C ARG A 51 12.66 -19.82 21.89
N VAL A 52 13.09 -20.87 21.21
CA VAL A 52 12.28 -21.74 20.36
C VAL A 52 12.01 -23.04 21.12
N ASP A 53 10.77 -23.52 21.11
CA ASP A 53 10.39 -24.79 21.72
C ASP A 53 10.74 -25.98 20.81
N ALA A 54 12.03 -26.14 20.57
CA ALA A 54 12.62 -27.19 19.76
C ALA A 54 13.53 -28.10 20.61
N ASP A 55 13.72 -29.35 20.19
CA ASP A 55 14.75 -30.22 20.75
C ASP A 55 16.14 -29.81 20.23
N PRO A 56 17.01 -29.18 21.06
CA PRO A 56 18.30 -28.67 20.60
C PRO A 56 19.26 -29.77 20.12
N LYS A 57 19.06 -31.02 20.56
CA LYS A 57 19.93 -32.14 20.17
C LYS A 57 19.63 -32.64 18.76
N THR A 58 18.41 -32.41 18.28
CA THR A 58 17.97 -32.89 16.97
C THR A 58 17.56 -31.77 16.02
N PHE A 59 17.66 -30.52 16.49
CA PHE A 59 17.34 -29.34 15.69
C PHE A 59 18.35 -29.11 14.57
N GLU A 60 17.82 -28.86 13.39
CA GLU A 60 18.51 -28.50 12.17
C GLU A 60 17.93 -27.18 11.67
N GLU A 61 18.79 -26.17 11.51
CA GLU A 61 18.45 -24.95 10.79
C GLU A 61 18.41 -25.25 9.28
N LEU A 62 17.35 -24.78 8.63
CA LEU A 62 17.17 -24.89 7.19
C LEU A 62 17.25 -23.48 6.55
N ASN A 63 17.20 -23.43 5.23
CA ASN A 63 17.12 -22.16 4.51
C ASN A 63 15.76 -21.47 4.74
N ASP A 64 15.65 -20.24 4.28
CA ASP A 64 14.37 -19.52 4.22
C ASP A 64 13.66 -19.45 5.60
N ASP A 65 14.42 -19.10 6.65
CA ASP A 65 13.95 -18.95 8.04
C ASP A 65 13.22 -20.19 8.59
N TYR A 66 13.38 -21.36 7.96
CA TYR A 66 12.84 -22.61 8.45
C TYR A 66 13.83 -23.33 9.35
N GLY A 67 13.30 -24.16 10.23
CA GLY A 67 14.07 -25.14 10.98
C GLY A 67 13.23 -26.38 11.25
N ARG A 68 13.86 -27.47 11.68
CA ARG A 68 13.14 -28.69 12.09
C ARG A 68 13.87 -29.37 13.24
N ASP A 69 13.12 -30.07 14.08
CA ASP A 69 13.63 -31.15 14.90
C ASP A 69 12.93 -32.46 14.50
N LYS A 70 13.18 -33.58 15.18
CA LYS A 70 12.55 -34.86 14.81
C LYS A 70 11.02 -34.89 14.91
N LYS A 71 10.40 -33.94 15.60
CA LYS A 71 8.96 -33.90 15.88
C LYS A 71 8.26 -32.72 15.20
N HIS A 72 8.89 -31.56 15.17
CA HIS A 72 8.28 -30.30 14.74
C HIS A 72 9.09 -29.64 13.62
N ALA A 73 8.39 -28.93 12.75
CA ALA A 73 8.98 -27.94 11.87
C ALA A 73 8.67 -26.53 12.39
N PHE A 74 9.52 -25.57 12.02
CA PHE A 74 9.48 -24.21 12.53
C PHE A 74 9.66 -23.21 11.41
N TYR A 75 8.99 -22.05 11.51
CA TYR A 75 9.23 -20.87 10.68
C TYR A 75 9.45 -19.66 11.59
N ARG A 76 10.58 -18.97 11.45
CA ARG A 76 10.97 -17.80 12.27
C ARG A 76 10.82 -18.04 13.77
N GLY A 77 11.13 -19.25 14.23
CA GLY A 77 11.04 -19.68 15.64
C GLY A 77 9.65 -20.11 16.13
N ASN A 78 8.62 -20.10 15.28
CA ASN A 78 7.28 -20.59 15.64
C ASN A 78 7.06 -22.00 15.10
N ILE A 79 6.39 -22.87 15.87
CA ILE A 79 6.01 -24.21 15.43
C ILE A 79 4.99 -24.11 14.28
N ILE A 80 5.26 -24.80 13.17
CA ILE A 80 4.32 -24.98 12.06
C ILE A 80 3.35 -26.08 12.46
N LYS A 81 2.10 -25.72 12.70
CA LYS A 81 1.10 -26.65 13.24
C LYS A 81 0.82 -27.78 12.25
N GLY A 82 1.00 -29.02 12.70
CA GLY A 82 0.70 -30.23 11.92
C GLY A 82 1.79 -30.66 10.96
N ALA A 83 2.88 -29.90 10.82
CA ALA A 83 4.03 -30.29 10.02
C ALA A 83 4.86 -31.39 10.71
N ASP A 84 5.26 -32.40 9.95
CA ASP A 84 6.14 -33.47 10.43
C ASP A 84 7.62 -33.07 10.31
N GLY A 85 8.24 -32.77 11.46
CA GLY A 85 9.65 -32.39 11.53
C GLY A 85 10.61 -33.45 10.96
N SER A 86 10.28 -34.75 11.02
CA SER A 86 11.17 -35.80 10.51
C SER A 86 11.28 -35.82 8.98
N SER A 87 10.26 -35.35 8.25
CA SER A 87 10.24 -35.30 6.79
C SER A 87 10.24 -33.89 6.20
N PHE A 88 10.18 -32.87 7.04
CA PHE A 88 10.15 -31.47 6.64
C PHE A 88 11.41 -31.06 5.87
N ARG A 89 11.26 -30.38 4.74
CA ARG A 89 12.36 -29.89 3.91
C ARG A 89 11.98 -28.56 3.27
N VAL A 90 12.96 -27.70 3.07
CA VAL A 90 12.80 -26.50 2.24
C VAL A 90 12.85 -26.91 0.77
N ILE A 91 11.95 -26.34 -0.04
CA ILE A 91 11.92 -26.52 -1.49
C ILE A 91 12.73 -25.39 -2.13
N ASP A 92 12.20 -24.17 -2.13
CA ASP A 92 12.82 -22.95 -2.64
C ASP A 92 11.89 -21.74 -2.36
N LYS A 93 12.43 -20.52 -2.34
CA LYS A 93 11.67 -19.25 -2.24
C LYS A 93 10.60 -19.25 -1.16
N TRP A 94 10.95 -19.65 0.06
CA TRP A 94 10.06 -19.71 1.22
C TRP A 94 9.00 -20.82 1.17
N TYR A 95 9.02 -21.67 0.15
CA TYR A 95 8.21 -22.88 0.11
C TYR A 95 8.95 -24.03 0.78
N ALA A 96 8.24 -24.77 1.61
CA ALA A 96 8.71 -25.97 2.28
C ALA A 96 7.63 -27.06 2.21
N ALA A 97 8.00 -28.29 2.51
CA ALA A 97 7.04 -29.39 2.56
C ALA A 97 7.49 -30.46 3.54
N ASP A 98 6.55 -31.18 4.11
CA ASP A 98 6.80 -32.52 4.64
C ASP A 98 6.33 -33.57 3.63
N ASN A 99 6.11 -34.81 4.05
CA ASN A 99 5.63 -35.86 3.15
C ASN A 99 4.14 -35.76 2.78
N LEU A 100 3.36 -34.96 3.51
CA LEU A 100 1.90 -34.85 3.37
C LEU A 100 1.43 -33.47 2.89
N TYR A 101 2.15 -32.42 3.24
CA TYR A 101 1.72 -31.03 3.08
C TYR A 101 2.82 -30.13 2.53
N VAL A 102 2.40 -29.05 1.89
CA VAL A 102 3.26 -27.96 1.41
C VAL A 102 2.93 -26.69 2.17
N TYR A 103 3.95 -25.88 2.42
CA TYR A 103 3.88 -24.66 3.22
C TYR A 103 4.54 -23.49 2.50
N VAL A 104 4.06 -22.28 2.75
CA VAL A 104 4.70 -21.01 2.37
C VAL A 104 4.68 -20.07 3.56
N ASP A 105 5.82 -19.49 3.93
CA ASP A 105 5.98 -18.68 5.15
C ASP A 105 5.40 -19.33 6.42
N GLY A 106 5.51 -20.66 6.53
CA GLY A 106 4.96 -21.45 7.64
C GLY A 106 3.44 -21.69 7.59
N GLU A 107 2.74 -21.19 6.57
CA GLU A 107 1.31 -21.41 6.37
C GLU A 107 1.04 -22.57 5.40
N LEU A 108 0.03 -23.39 5.69
CA LEU A 108 -0.36 -24.55 4.89
C LEU A 108 -0.95 -24.11 3.53
N ILE A 109 -0.48 -24.73 2.45
CA ILE A 109 -1.10 -24.65 1.12
C ILE A 109 -2.12 -25.78 0.99
N GLU A 110 -3.39 -25.44 0.97
CA GLU A 110 -4.46 -26.44 0.90
C GLU A 110 -4.41 -27.25 -0.39
N ASN A 111 -4.59 -28.58 -0.27
CA ASN A 111 -4.72 -29.54 -1.35
C ASN A 111 -3.50 -29.69 -2.30
N ALA A 112 -2.38 -29.03 -2.01
CA ALA A 112 -1.14 -29.20 -2.76
C ALA A 112 -0.51 -30.58 -2.54
N ASP A 113 0.02 -31.16 -3.61
CA ASP A 113 0.72 -32.43 -3.60
C ASP A 113 2.24 -32.23 -3.41
N PRO A 114 2.79 -32.56 -2.23
CA PRO A 114 4.20 -32.29 -1.91
C PRO A 114 5.19 -33.12 -2.75
N ALA A 115 4.75 -34.25 -3.33
CA ALA A 115 5.62 -35.11 -4.13
C ALA A 115 5.85 -34.57 -5.55
N SER A 116 4.93 -33.74 -6.04
CA SER A 116 4.97 -33.17 -7.40
C SER A 116 5.10 -31.65 -7.42
N PHE A 117 5.20 -31.00 -6.26
CA PHE A 117 5.26 -29.55 -6.12
C PHE A 117 6.52 -28.95 -6.75
N LYS A 118 6.36 -27.86 -7.49
CA LYS A 118 7.42 -27.13 -8.17
C LYS A 118 7.24 -25.63 -7.99
N VAL A 119 8.35 -24.95 -7.73
CA VAL A 119 8.39 -23.50 -7.53
C VAL A 119 8.93 -22.81 -8.79
N HIS A 120 8.10 -22.00 -9.45
CA HIS A 120 8.51 -21.22 -10.62
C HIS A 120 8.99 -19.83 -10.24
N SER A 121 8.28 -19.18 -9.31
CA SER A 121 8.64 -17.88 -8.73
C SER A 121 8.16 -17.81 -7.29
N TYR A 122 8.40 -16.68 -6.62
CA TYR A 122 7.91 -16.48 -5.26
C TYR A 122 6.37 -16.55 -5.17
N ARG A 123 5.64 -16.26 -6.26
CA ARG A 123 4.17 -16.33 -6.31
C ARG A 123 3.63 -17.56 -7.02
N LEU A 124 4.26 -17.97 -8.12
CA LEU A 124 3.75 -19.01 -9.00
C LEU A 124 4.39 -20.35 -8.68
N THR A 125 3.55 -21.32 -8.34
CA THR A 125 3.95 -22.71 -8.12
C THR A 125 2.96 -23.65 -8.82
N GLU A 126 3.33 -24.92 -8.95
CA GLU A 126 2.45 -25.94 -9.51
C GLU A 126 2.65 -27.28 -8.79
N ASP A 127 1.67 -28.16 -8.90
CA ASP A 127 1.84 -29.57 -8.61
C ASP A 127 1.29 -30.41 -9.77
N LYS A 128 1.08 -31.72 -9.60
CA LYS A 128 0.51 -32.56 -10.66
C LYS A 128 -0.95 -32.23 -11.01
N LYS A 129 -1.68 -31.53 -10.15
CA LYS A 129 -3.12 -31.25 -10.29
C LYS A 129 -3.40 -29.84 -10.78
N ASP A 130 -2.69 -28.83 -10.28
CA ASP A 130 -3.04 -27.43 -10.49
C ASP A 130 -1.82 -26.48 -10.46
N PHE A 131 -2.08 -25.20 -10.76
CA PHE A 131 -1.20 -24.08 -10.49
C PHE A 131 -1.70 -23.30 -9.27
N TYR A 132 -0.76 -22.66 -8.57
CA TYR A 132 -1.05 -21.85 -7.39
C TYR A 132 -0.42 -20.47 -7.55
N TRP A 133 -1.13 -19.46 -7.05
CA TRP A 133 -0.65 -18.09 -6.97
C TRP A 133 -0.71 -17.59 -5.52
N ASP A 134 0.43 -17.20 -4.96
CA ASP A 134 0.57 -16.81 -3.55
C ASP A 134 -0.05 -17.87 -2.61
N GLY A 135 0.24 -19.15 -2.88
CA GLY A 135 -0.27 -20.29 -2.13
C GLY A 135 -1.75 -20.63 -2.34
N LYS A 136 -2.46 -19.95 -3.26
CA LYS A 136 -3.87 -20.24 -3.55
C LYS A 136 -4.03 -20.96 -4.88
N ALA A 137 -4.77 -22.05 -4.89
CA ALA A 137 -5.08 -22.81 -6.10
C ALA A 137 -5.83 -21.93 -7.12
N LEU A 138 -5.42 -22.00 -8.38
CA LEU A 138 -6.05 -21.27 -9.49
C LEU A 138 -7.24 -22.02 -10.09
N ASN A 139 -7.42 -23.31 -9.73
CA ASN A 139 -8.46 -24.20 -10.22
C ASN A 139 -8.47 -24.28 -11.75
N VAL A 140 -7.29 -24.50 -12.34
CA VAL A 140 -7.10 -24.55 -13.79
C VAL A 140 -7.83 -25.77 -14.36
N ARG A 141 -8.74 -25.52 -15.30
CA ARG A 141 -9.56 -26.56 -15.95
C ARG A 141 -8.74 -27.45 -16.88
N ASP A 142 -7.84 -26.86 -17.67
CA ASP A 142 -6.97 -27.61 -18.58
C ASP A 142 -5.51 -27.22 -18.36
N LYS A 143 -4.86 -27.90 -17.41
CA LYS A 143 -3.47 -27.66 -17.02
C LYS A 143 -2.50 -27.74 -18.20
N SER A 144 -2.80 -28.59 -19.18
CA SER A 144 -1.90 -28.86 -20.32
C SER A 144 -1.77 -27.67 -21.29
N SER A 145 -2.79 -26.81 -21.35
CA SER A 145 -2.81 -25.61 -22.19
C SER A 145 -2.69 -24.32 -21.38
N PHE A 146 -2.50 -24.41 -20.07
CA PHE A 146 -2.42 -23.24 -19.22
C PHE A 146 -1.15 -22.43 -19.47
N GLU A 147 -1.32 -21.13 -19.64
CA GLU A 147 -0.22 -20.18 -19.73
C GLU A 147 -0.51 -18.90 -18.94
N ILE A 148 0.55 -18.32 -18.40
CA ILE A 148 0.52 -16.96 -17.87
C ILE A 148 0.70 -16.00 -19.04
N LEU A 149 -0.26 -15.10 -19.20
CA LEU A 149 -0.23 -14.09 -20.25
C LEU A 149 0.79 -13.02 -19.90
N LYS A 150 1.36 -12.41 -20.92
CA LYS A 150 2.36 -11.34 -20.79
C LYS A 150 1.77 -10.01 -21.26
N TYR A 151 2.24 -8.92 -20.66
CA TYR A 151 2.04 -7.58 -21.23
C TYR A 151 2.90 -7.41 -22.48
N SER A 152 2.66 -6.35 -23.26
CA SER A 152 3.50 -6.02 -24.43
C SER A 152 4.97 -5.80 -24.08
N SER A 153 5.29 -5.46 -22.82
CA SER A 153 6.66 -5.37 -22.32
C SER A 153 7.39 -6.73 -22.25
N GLY A 154 6.66 -7.84 -22.33
CA GLY A 154 7.18 -9.20 -22.15
C GLY A 154 7.19 -9.67 -20.69
N GLU A 155 6.82 -8.81 -19.74
CA GLU A 155 6.65 -9.18 -18.34
C GLU A 155 5.37 -10.01 -18.12
N ASN A 156 5.42 -10.91 -17.14
CA ASN A 156 4.24 -11.69 -16.76
C ASN A 156 3.14 -10.76 -16.23
N SER A 157 1.94 -10.94 -16.76
CA SER A 157 0.76 -10.22 -16.30
C SER A 157 0.13 -10.88 -15.08
N SER A 158 -0.91 -10.23 -14.53
CA SER A 158 -1.78 -10.82 -13.50
C SER A 158 -2.88 -11.70 -14.08
N TRP A 159 -2.72 -12.17 -15.32
CA TRP A 159 -3.71 -12.95 -16.06
C TRP A 159 -3.11 -14.24 -16.61
N GLY A 160 -3.91 -15.30 -16.62
CA GLY A 160 -3.60 -16.56 -17.29
C GLY A 160 -4.78 -17.03 -18.13
N LYS A 161 -4.56 -18.03 -18.96
CA LYS A 161 -5.63 -18.72 -19.69
C LYS A 161 -5.29 -20.18 -19.90
N ASP A 162 -6.33 -20.99 -20.04
CA ASP A 162 -6.26 -22.30 -20.68
C ASP A 162 -7.17 -22.30 -21.92
N LYS A 163 -7.27 -23.45 -22.60
CA LYS A 163 -8.09 -23.62 -23.81
C LYS A 163 -9.56 -23.19 -23.68
N TYR A 164 -10.12 -23.14 -22.46
CA TYR A 164 -11.52 -22.86 -22.19
C TYR A 164 -11.75 -21.57 -21.39
N ASN A 165 -10.89 -21.31 -20.42
CA ASN A 165 -11.11 -20.32 -19.37
C ASN A 165 -9.96 -19.30 -19.30
N GLY A 166 -10.31 -18.07 -18.96
CA GLY A 166 -9.37 -17.07 -18.48
C GLY A 166 -9.26 -17.12 -16.96
N TYR A 167 -8.17 -16.58 -16.42
CA TYR A 167 -7.92 -16.53 -15.00
C TYR A 167 -7.36 -15.17 -14.63
N TYR A 168 -7.91 -14.55 -13.60
CA TYR A 168 -7.20 -13.50 -12.88
C TYR A 168 -6.47 -14.15 -11.71
N LEU A 169 -5.17 -13.89 -11.56
CA LEU A 169 -4.30 -14.69 -10.70
C LEU A 169 -4.57 -14.54 -9.19
N ASN A 170 -5.62 -13.81 -8.78
CA ASN A 170 -6.17 -13.90 -7.44
C ASN A 170 -7.04 -15.16 -7.20
N GLY A 171 -7.15 -16.06 -8.19
CA GLY A 171 -7.97 -17.28 -8.17
C GLY A 171 -9.34 -17.14 -8.85
N THR A 172 -9.64 -15.99 -9.49
CA THR A 172 -10.93 -15.81 -10.19
C THR A 172 -10.90 -16.51 -11.54
N VAL A 173 -11.83 -17.45 -11.75
CA VAL A 173 -12.02 -18.17 -13.01
C VAL A 173 -13.03 -17.45 -13.90
N ILE A 174 -12.69 -17.28 -15.18
CA ILE A 174 -13.48 -16.62 -16.20
C ILE A 174 -13.87 -17.66 -17.25
N PRO A 175 -15.10 -18.19 -17.19
CA PRO A 175 -15.49 -19.28 -18.08
C PRO A 175 -15.68 -18.82 -19.53
N ASN A 176 -15.40 -19.73 -20.46
CA ASN A 176 -15.74 -19.63 -21.88
C ASN A 176 -15.19 -18.36 -22.55
N ILE A 177 -13.91 -18.08 -22.35
CA ILE A 177 -13.22 -17.00 -23.08
C ILE A 177 -13.12 -17.33 -24.57
N ASP A 178 -13.05 -16.31 -25.40
CA ASP A 178 -12.51 -16.51 -26.74
C ASP A 178 -10.99 -16.65 -26.64
N TYR A 179 -10.52 -17.90 -26.68
CA TYR A 179 -9.11 -18.26 -26.44
C TYR A 179 -8.12 -17.49 -27.34
N ALA A 180 -8.49 -17.28 -28.61
CA ALA A 180 -7.61 -16.66 -29.60
C ALA A 180 -7.41 -15.16 -29.34
N THR A 181 -8.39 -14.51 -28.73
CA THR A 181 -8.39 -13.05 -28.53
C THR A 181 -8.30 -12.64 -27.07
N PHE A 182 -8.33 -13.56 -26.11
CA PHE A 182 -8.18 -13.21 -24.71
C PHE A 182 -6.74 -12.71 -24.39
N HIS A 183 -6.64 -11.46 -23.94
CA HIS A 183 -5.37 -10.80 -23.60
C HIS A 183 -5.52 -9.79 -22.45
N PRO A 184 -4.45 -9.54 -21.65
CA PRO A 184 -4.41 -8.40 -20.75
C PRO A 184 -4.42 -7.09 -21.54
N ILE A 185 -5.02 -6.03 -20.98
CA ILE A 185 -4.99 -4.70 -21.60
C ILE A 185 -3.93 -3.86 -20.90
N ASP A 186 -2.95 -3.42 -21.70
CA ASP A 186 -1.87 -2.54 -21.22
C ASP A 186 -2.36 -1.10 -21.07
N ALA A 187 -1.88 -0.44 -20.02
CA ALA A 187 -1.95 1.00 -19.89
C ALA A 187 -0.73 1.67 -20.54
N ASN A 188 -0.87 2.93 -20.95
CA ASN A 188 0.26 3.71 -21.44
C ASN A 188 1.39 3.83 -20.40
N ARG A 189 1.05 3.88 -19.11
CA ARG A 189 2.01 3.84 -18.01
C ARG A 189 1.95 2.45 -17.38
N PRO A 190 3.01 1.63 -17.44
CA PRO A 190 2.98 0.25 -16.96
C PRO A 190 2.48 0.07 -15.52
N VAL A 191 2.74 1.04 -14.64
CA VAL A 191 2.26 1.05 -13.25
C VAL A 191 0.73 1.06 -13.11
N GLN A 192 -0.02 1.45 -14.15
CA GLN A 192 -1.48 1.46 -14.19
C GLN A 192 -2.07 0.16 -14.78
N SER A 193 -1.24 -0.75 -15.30
CA SER A 193 -1.67 -2.02 -15.91
C SER A 193 -2.11 -3.05 -14.86
N GLY A 194 -2.69 -4.16 -15.35
CA GLY A 194 -2.89 -5.39 -14.58
C GLY A 194 -4.24 -5.58 -13.93
N CYS A 195 -5.15 -4.64 -14.10
CA CYS A 195 -6.51 -4.77 -13.61
C CYS A 195 -7.52 -5.09 -14.70
N TYR A 196 -7.17 -4.93 -15.97
CA TYR A 196 -8.07 -5.15 -17.10
C TYR A 196 -7.54 -6.21 -18.08
N ALA A 197 -8.47 -6.99 -18.63
CA ALA A 197 -8.26 -7.91 -19.75
C ALA A 197 -9.50 -7.91 -20.63
N ALA A 198 -9.39 -8.39 -21.86
CA ALA A 198 -10.52 -8.56 -22.75
C ALA A 198 -10.35 -9.79 -23.63
N ASP A 199 -11.48 -10.30 -24.11
CA ASP A 199 -11.55 -11.09 -25.33
C ASP A 199 -12.34 -10.29 -26.39
N LYS A 200 -12.56 -10.85 -27.59
CA LYS A 200 -13.29 -10.15 -28.66
C LYS A 200 -14.73 -9.74 -28.31
N HIS A 201 -15.32 -10.31 -27.26
CA HIS A 201 -16.72 -10.11 -26.88
C HIS A 201 -16.90 -9.39 -25.55
N ARG A 202 -15.93 -9.49 -24.63
CA ARG A 202 -16.07 -9.05 -23.24
C ARG A 202 -14.82 -8.34 -22.72
N VAL A 203 -15.04 -7.41 -21.80
CA VAL A 203 -13.98 -6.77 -21.00
C VAL A 203 -14.13 -7.17 -19.54
N PHE A 204 -13.02 -7.33 -18.84
CA PHE A 204 -12.98 -7.76 -17.45
C PHE A 204 -12.18 -6.78 -16.60
N PHE A 205 -12.62 -6.59 -15.36
CA PHE A 205 -11.89 -5.93 -14.28
C PHE A 205 -11.59 -6.94 -13.17
N MET A 206 -10.32 -7.27 -12.96
CA MET A 206 -9.86 -8.23 -11.93
C MET A 206 -10.66 -9.55 -11.93
N GLY A 207 -10.87 -10.11 -13.12
CA GLY A 207 -11.63 -11.34 -13.36
C GLY A 207 -13.15 -11.18 -13.48
N LYS A 208 -13.72 -10.01 -13.15
CA LYS A 208 -15.16 -9.77 -13.27
C LYS A 208 -15.50 -9.11 -14.60
N GLU A 209 -16.48 -9.65 -15.33
CA GLU A 209 -16.99 -9.04 -16.56
C GLU A 209 -17.55 -7.63 -16.30
N ILE A 210 -17.35 -6.75 -17.27
CA ILE A 210 -17.86 -5.37 -17.33
C ILE A 210 -18.99 -5.33 -18.38
N PRO A 211 -20.26 -5.48 -17.98
CA PRO A 211 -21.35 -5.53 -18.93
C PRO A 211 -21.44 -4.25 -19.76
N GLY A 212 -21.54 -4.40 -21.08
CA GLY A 212 -21.72 -3.30 -22.03
C GLY A 212 -20.47 -2.48 -22.34
N ALA A 213 -19.29 -2.85 -21.83
CA ALA A 213 -18.02 -2.32 -22.32
C ALA A 213 -17.72 -2.86 -23.72
N ASP A 214 -17.27 -1.99 -24.62
CA ASP A 214 -16.86 -2.36 -25.99
C ASP A 214 -15.38 -2.81 -26.01
N PRO A 215 -15.09 -4.12 -26.16
CA PRO A 215 -13.73 -4.64 -26.10
C PRO A 215 -12.84 -4.10 -27.21
N ALA A 216 -13.39 -3.82 -28.39
CA ALA A 216 -12.62 -3.40 -29.56
C ALA A 216 -12.03 -1.98 -29.39
N THR A 217 -12.60 -1.17 -28.50
CA THR A 217 -12.17 0.21 -28.27
C THR A 217 -11.71 0.47 -26.84
N PHE A 218 -11.71 -0.57 -25.99
CA PHE A 218 -11.36 -0.42 -24.58
C PHE A 218 -9.87 -0.16 -24.38
N LYS A 219 -9.54 0.82 -23.55
CA LYS A 219 -8.18 1.19 -23.17
C LYS A 219 -8.11 1.51 -21.68
N VAL A 220 -6.96 1.24 -21.05
CA VAL A 220 -6.68 1.69 -19.68
C VAL A 220 -6.10 3.10 -19.74
N VAL A 221 -6.75 4.05 -19.06
CA VAL A 221 -6.41 5.48 -19.11
C VAL A 221 -5.86 6.02 -17.79
N ASP A 222 -6.11 5.33 -16.67
CA ASP A 222 -5.53 5.64 -15.36
C ASP A 222 -5.63 4.43 -14.41
N PHE A 223 -5.14 4.59 -13.17
CA PHE A 223 -5.28 3.61 -12.10
C PHE A 223 -6.74 3.20 -11.90
N TYR A 224 -7.02 1.94 -12.21
CA TYR A 224 -8.36 1.36 -12.18
C TYR A 224 -9.40 2.07 -13.08
N ILE A 225 -8.97 2.95 -13.99
CA ILE A 225 -9.86 3.61 -14.96
C ILE A 225 -9.62 3.02 -16.35
N GLY A 226 -10.64 2.34 -16.85
CA GLY A 226 -10.74 1.94 -18.25
C GLY A 226 -11.72 2.84 -19.00
N GLN A 227 -11.64 2.88 -20.32
CA GLN A 227 -12.57 3.64 -21.16
C GLN A 227 -12.72 2.96 -22.51
N ASP A 228 -13.93 2.95 -23.03
CA ASP A 228 -14.21 2.59 -24.42
C ASP A 228 -14.68 3.82 -25.22
N LYS A 229 -15.17 3.62 -26.45
CA LYS A 229 -15.69 4.72 -27.28
C LYS A 229 -16.92 5.43 -26.71
N ASN A 230 -17.61 4.84 -25.73
CA ASN A 230 -18.86 5.34 -25.18
C ASN A 230 -18.66 6.06 -23.85
N ARG A 231 -17.82 5.53 -22.96
CA ARG A 231 -17.63 6.05 -21.60
C ARG A 231 -16.38 5.51 -20.89
N ALA A 232 -16.04 6.16 -19.79
CA ALA A 232 -15.09 5.65 -18.80
C ALA A 232 -15.77 4.70 -17.80
N TYR A 233 -14.94 3.85 -17.19
CA TYR A 233 -15.29 2.85 -16.20
C TYR A 233 -14.32 2.96 -15.02
N GLN A 234 -14.84 3.15 -13.81
CA GLN A 234 -14.05 3.16 -12.58
C GLN A 234 -14.18 1.82 -11.88
N LYS A 235 -13.08 1.06 -11.76
CA LYS A 235 -13.07 -0.29 -11.15
C LYS A 235 -14.13 -1.22 -11.77
N GLY A 236 -14.25 -1.16 -13.10
CA GLY A 236 -15.27 -1.89 -13.86
C GLY A 236 -16.71 -1.38 -13.72
N LYS A 237 -16.97 -0.27 -13.01
CA LYS A 237 -18.30 0.35 -12.94
C LYS A 237 -18.43 1.45 -14.01
N PRO A 238 -19.48 1.45 -14.85
CA PRO A 238 -19.67 2.49 -15.85
C PRO A 238 -19.90 3.85 -15.19
N THR A 239 -19.32 4.91 -15.76
CA THR A 239 -19.50 6.29 -15.30
C THR A 239 -20.22 7.11 -16.37
N GLN A 240 -20.52 8.37 -16.06
CA GLN A 240 -21.06 9.34 -17.02
C GLN A 240 -19.99 10.05 -17.85
N ILE A 241 -18.71 9.83 -17.53
CA ILE A 241 -17.59 10.47 -18.21
C ILE A 241 -17.46 9.88 -19.61
N LYS A 242 -17.61 10.71 -20.64
CA LYS A 242 -17.45 10.29 -22.05
C LYS A 242 -15.98 10.10 -22.43
N ASP A 243 -15.13 10.99 -21.94
CA ASP A 243 -13.69 10.96 -22.24
C ASP A 243 -12.87 11.45 -21.04
N TYR A 244 -12.34 10.50 -20.27
CA TYR A 244 -11.49 10.74 -19.10
C TYR A 244 -10.25 11.56 -19.45
N THR A 245 -9.69 11.38 -20.66
CA THR A 245 -8.46 12.07 -21.07
C THR A 245 -8.64 13.58 -21.28
N LYS A 246 -9.90 14.05 -21.28
CA LYS A 246 -10.25 15.47 -21.36
C LYS A 246 -10.57 16.09 -20.00
N LEU A 247 -10.55 15.31 -18.92
CA LEU A 247 -10.77 15.84 -17.58
C LEU A 247 -9.54 16.58 -17.09
N THR A 248 -9.77 17.75 -16.50
CA THR A 248 -8.79 18.47 -15.70
C THR A 248 -8.97 18.06 -14.25
N GLN A 249 -7.92 17.50 -13.64
CA GLN A 249 -7.93 17.20 -12.21
C GLN A 249 -7.74 18.49 -11.40
N LEU A 250 -8.65 18.75 -10.47
CA LEU A 250 -8.62 19.87 -9.54
C LEU A 250 -8.30 19.33 -8.15
N GLY A 251 -7.09 19.60 -7.65
CA GLY A 251 -6.61 19.03 -6.39
C GLY A 251 -6.55 17.50 -6.45
N ARG A 252 -6.90 16.85 -5.33
CA ARG A 252 -6.83 15.38 -5.22
C ARG A 252 -8.14 14.68 -5.57
N LEU A 253 -9.28 15.33 -5.35
CA LEU A 253 -10.58 14.68 -5.26
C LEU A 253 -11.59 15.15 -6.31
N MET A 254 -11.27 16.17 -7.11
CA MET A 254 -12.21 16.78 -8.06
C MET A 254 -11.70 16.74 -9.48
N TYR A 255 -12.63 16.74 -10.42
CA TYR A 255 -12.37 16.78 -11.85
C TYR A 255 -13.31 17.76 -12.54
N SER A 256 -12.87 18.34 -13.64
CA SER A 256 -13.70 19.22 -14.49
C SER A 256 -13.57 18.83 -15.94
N ASP A 257 -14.68 18.83 -16.68
CA ASP A 257 -14.69 18.76 -18.14
C ASP A 257 -14.91 20.14 -18.80
N GLY A 258 -14.88 21.21 -18.00
CA GLY A 258 -15.18 22.58 -18.41
C GLY A 258 -16.68 22.93 -18.41
N THR A 259 -17.56 21.96 -18.19
CA THR A 259 -19.02 22.14 -18.12
C THR A 259 -19.65 21.64 -16.81
N HIS A 260 -19.00 20.71 -16.12
CA HIS A 260 -19.40 20.17 -14.83
C HIS A 260 -18.18 19.97 -13.94
N ILE A 261 -18.40 20.05 -12.62
CA ILE A 261 -17.46 19.55 -11.62
C ILE A 261 -17.90 18.16 -11.19
N TYR A 262 -16.94 17.24 -11.06
CA TYR A 262 -17.15 15.87 -10.65
C TYR A 262 -16.34 15.54 -9.40
N ASP A 263 -16.90 14.70 -8.52
CA ASP A 263 -16.16 14.09 -7.41
C ASP A 263 -15.24 12.95 -7.88
N SER A 264 -14.51 12.36 -6.92
CA SER A 264 -13.58 11.26 -7.18
C SER A 264 -14.24 9.95 -7.63
N HIS A 265 -15.57 9.86 -7.57
CA HIS A 265 -16.38 8.77 -8.12
C HIS A 265 -17.07 9.17 -9.44
N PHE A 266 -16.72 10.34 -9.98
CA PHE A 266 -17.28 10.95 -11.17
C PHE A 266 -18.77 11.29 -11.08
N ASN A 267 -19.28 11.60 -9.88
CA ASN A 267 -20.61 12.17 -9.71
C ASN A 267 -20.56 13.69 -9.93
N VAL A 268 -21.53 14.25 -10.65
CA VAL A 268 -21.64 15.70 -10.85
C VAL A 268 -21.98 16.39 -9.53
N LEU A 269 -21.32 17.51 -9.25
CA LEU A 269 -21.70 18.45 -8.19
C LEU A 269 -22.66 19.50 -8.81
N PRO A 270 -23.99 19.38 -8.62
CA PRO A 270 -24.97 20.16 -9.37
C PRO A 270 -24.96 21.66 -9.03
N GLU A 271 -24.50 22.04 -7.83
CA GLU A 271 -24.47 23.44 -7.37
C GLU A 271 -23.11 24.12 -7.57
N ALA A 272 -22.13 23.41 -8.14
CA ALA A 272 -20.79 23.95 -8.35
C ALA A 272 -20.76 24.97 -9.49
N ASP A 273 -20.20 26.15 -9.22
CA ASP A 273 -19.91 27.13 -10.28
C ASP A 273 -18.58 26.77 -10.96
N VAL A 274 -18.68 26.13 -12.12
CA VAL A 274 -17.52 25.58 -12.86
C VAL A 274 -16.47 26.64 -13.20
N ALA A 275 -16.88 27.87 -13.49
CA ALA A 275 -15.97 28.94 -13.92
C ALA A 275 -15.09 29.45 -12.78
N THR A 276 -15.54 29.33 -11.54
CA THR A 276 -14.84 29.83 -10.34
C THR A 276 -14.42 28.73 -9.38
N PHE A 277 -14.71 27.47 -9.69
CA PHE A 277 -14.37 26.33 -8.84
C PHE A 277 -12.85 26.12 -8.79
N GLU A 278 -12.29 26.19 -7.58
CA GLU A 278 -10.86 26.03 -7.34
C GLU A 278 -10.57 25.15 -6.12
N HIS A 279 -9.40 24.52 -6.14
CA HIS A 279 -8.87 23.79 -5.00
C HIS A 279 -8.15 24.73 -4.05
N ILE A 280 -8.48 24.68 -2.75
CA ILE A 280 -7.82 25.50 -1.73
C ILE A 280 -6.64 24.72 -1.14
N SER A 281 -6.93 23.59 -0.49
CA SER A 281 -5.93 22.68 0.10
C SER A 281 -6.62 21.39 0.52
N ALA A 282 -5.89 20.27 0.50
CA ALA A 282 -6.38 18.99 1.00
C ALA A 282 -7.79 18.63 0.44
N ASN A 283 -8.79 18.53 1.31
CA ASN A 283 -10.17 18.20 0.95
C ASN A 283 -11.05 19.45 0.69
N TRP A 284 -10.49 20.66 0.76
CA TRP A 284 -11.22 21.92 0.67
C TRP A 284 -11.17 22.52 -0.73
N TYR A 285 -12.34 22.87 -1.24
CA TYR A 285 -12.55 23.55 -2.50
C TYR A 285 -13.51 24.72 -2.28
N ARG A 286 -13.54 25.67 -3.21
CA ARG A 286 -14.56 26.70 -3.23
C ARG A 286 -14.89 27.10 -4.64
N ASP A 287 -16.06 27.70 -4.77
CA ASP A 287 -16.42 28.52 -5.91
C ASP A 287 -16.93 29.88 -5.40
N LYS A 288 -17.45 30.73 -6.29
CA LYS A 288 -17.93 32.07 -5.91
C LYS A 288 -19.06 32.07 -4.86
N SER A 289 -19.79 30.97 -4.71
CA SER A 289 -21.01 30.87 -3.90
C SER A 289 -20.87 29.88 -2.75
N HIS A 290 -20.02 28.86 -2.88
CA HIS A 290 -19.96 27.76 -1.93
C HIS A 290 -18.52 27.43 -1.52
N VAL A 291 -18.38 26.97 -0.28
CA VAL A 291 -17.23 26.19 0.18
C VAL A 291 -17.62 24.73 0.17
N TRP A 292 -16.70 23.87 -0.27
CA TRP A 292 -16.90 22.44 -0.35
C TRP A 292 -15.86 21.71 0.49
N TRP A 293 -16.32 20.75 1.30
CA TRP A 293 -15.47 19.74 1.90
C TRP A 293 -15.69 18.42 1.17
N SER A 294 -14.66 17.95 0.46
CA SER A 294 -14.82 16.87 -0.52
C SER A 294 -16.00 17.22 -1.43
N ASN A 295 -16.96 16.31 -1.63
CA ASN A 295 -18.12 16.49 -2.50
C ASN A 295 -19.35 17.12 -1.83
N LYS A 296 -19.20 17.71 -0.64
CA LYS A 296 -20.31 18.31 0.12
C LYS A 296 -20.16 19.81 0.26
N ILE A 297 -21.27 20.52 0.09
CA ILE A 297 -21.36 21.95 0.44
C ILE A 297 -21.27 22.10 1.95
N VAL A 298 -20.45 23.03 2.40
CA VAL A 298 -20.35 23.43 3.80
C VAL A 298 -21.32 24.58 4.03
N ALA A 299 -22.46 24.26 4.67
CA ALA A 299 -23.52 25.23 4.89
C ALA A 299 -23.03 26.43 5.73
N GLU A 300 -23.47 27.63 5.37
CA GLU A 300 -23.14 28.90 6.04
C GLU A 300 -21.66 29.32 5.99
N ALA A 301 -20.80 28.58 5.30
CA ALA A 301 -19.43 28.98 5.06
C ALA A 301 -19.36 30.15 4.07
N ASP A 302 -18.56 31.16 4.40
CA ASP A 302 -18.29 32.30 3.51
C ASP A 302 -17.08 32.00 2.60
N PRO A 303 -17.28 31.77 1.28
CA PRO A 303 -16.19 31.41 0.36
C PRO A 303 -15.07 32.45 0.27
N MET A 304 -15.40 33.72 0.51
CA MET A 304 -14.44 34.83 0.41
C MET A 304 -13.46 34.85 1.58
N THR A 305 -13.91 34.43 2.77
CA THR A 305 -13.11 34.50 4.00
C THR A 305 -12.70 33.12 4.53
N PHE A 306 -13.20 32.06 3.91
CA PHE A 306 -12.88 30.69 4.26
C PHE A 306 -11.41 30.35 4.03
N GLN A 307 -10.83 29.66 5.00
CA GLN A 307 -9.51 29.06 4.94
C GLN A 307 -9.47 27.73 5.74
N PRO A 308 -8.71 26.73 5.30
CA PRO A 308 -8.35 25.58 6.11
C PRO A 308 -7.64 26.01 7.40
N VAL A 309 -7.89 25.31 8.51
CA VAL A 309 -7.27 25.63 9.80
C VAL A 309 -5.76 25.34 9.74
N PRO A 310 -4.90 26.28 10.16
CA PRO A 310 -3.45 26.05 10.24
C PRO A 310 -3.10 24.95 11.24
N VAL A 311 -2.08 24.17 10.89
CA VAL A 311 -1.55 23.06 11.69
C VAL A 311 -0.08 23.31 11.95
N THR A 312 0.36 23.28 13.22
CA THR A 312 1.79 23.41 13.58
C THR A 312 2.26 22.25 14.44
N SER A 313 3.25 21.50 13.96
CA SER A 313 3.89 20.42 14.73
C SER A 313 4.81 20.97 15.84
N TYR A 314 5.17 20.13 16.81
CA TYR A 314 6.09 20.53 17.89
C TYR A 314 7.51 20.85 17.37
N VAL A 315 7.91 20.24 16.24
CA VAL A 315 9.19 20.53 15.55
C VAL A 315 9.14 21.76 14.64
N GLY A 316 8.00 22.45 14.58
CA GLY A 316 7.84 23.69 13.83
C GLY A 316 7.41 23.53 12.38
N SER A 317 7.13 22.31 11.89
CA SER A 317 6.53 22.11 10.58
C SER A 317 5.10 22.67 10.55
N GLU A 318 4.80 23.47 9.53
CA GLU A 318 3.50 24.11 9.32
C GLU A 318 2.76 23.51 8.11
N GLY A 319 1.44 23.46 8.20
CA GLY A 319 0.56 22.98 7.14
C GLY A 319 -0.87 23.42 7.36
N THR A 320 -1.80 22.83 6.61
CA THR A 320 -3.24 23.06 6.76
C THR A 320 -3.95 21.76 7.07
N ASP A 321 -5.04 21.84 7.83
CA ASP A 321 -5.80 20.66 8.22
C ASP A 321 -6.71 20.16 7.08
N PHE A 322 -6.87 18.85 7.02
CA PHE A 322 -7.68 18.18 6.00
C PHE A 322 -9.19 18.29 6.27
N ASN A 323 -9.57 18.51 7.54
CA ASN A 323 -10.94 18.38 8.03
C ASN A 323 -11.41 19.61 8.79
N TYR A 324 -10.51 20.40 9.38
CA TYR A 324 -10.88 21.65 10.03
C TYR A 324 -10.71 22.83 9.07
N GLY A 325 -11.77 23.62 8.96
CA GLY A 325 -11.84 24.85 8.17
C GLY A 325 -12.46 25.96 8.99
N LYS A 326 -12.26 27.21 8.58
CA LYS A 326 -12.89 28.35 9.25
C LYS A 326 -13.05 29.52 8.30
N ASP A 327 -14.08 30.32 8.56
CA ASP A 327 -14.23 31.65 7.99
C ASP A 327 -14.19 32.69 9.12
N ASN A 328 -14.63 33.92 8.87
CA ASN A 328 -14.62 34.98 9.89
C ASN A 328 -15.68 34.79 11.01
N LYS A 329 -16.66 33.91 10.82
CA LYS A 329 -17.82 33.71 11.71
C LYS A 329 -17.87 32.31 12.32
N HIS A 330 -17.45 31.30 11.57
CA HIS A 330 -17.64 29.90 11.90
C HIS A 330 -16.34 29.10 11.81
N VAL A 331 -16.28 28.05 12.62
CA VAL A 331 -15.31 26.96 12.47
C VAL A 331 -16.06 25.72 12.07
N PHE A 332 -15.48 24.94 11.16
CA PHE A 332 -16.07 23.77 10.57
C PHE A 332 -15.21 22.54 10.82
N TRP A 333 -15.86 21.41 11.04
CA TRP A 333 -15.27 20.09 10.93
C TRP A 333 -15.99 19.35 9.80
N ASN A 334 -15.26 19.03 8.74
CA ASN A 334 -15.79 18.55 7.47
C ASN A 334 -16.84 19.53 6.92
N ASP A 335 -18.10 19.10 6.77
CA ASP A 335 -19.22 19.88 6.29
C ASP A 335 -20.06 20.56 7.40
N SER A 336 -19.65 20.44 8.68
CA SER A 336 -20.47 20.85 9.83
C SER A 336 -19.84 21.95 10.67
N ILE A 337 -20.67 22.88 11.17
CA ILE A 337 -20.25 23.94 12.11
C ILE A 337 -19.95 23.37 13.50
N ILE A 338 -18.84 23.80 14.10
CA ILE A 338 -18.50 23.58 15.50
C ILE A 338 -19.11 24.72 16.33
N GLN A 339 -20.24 24.44 16.97
CA GLN A 339 -20.98 25.45 17.74
C GLN A 339 -20.13 26.01 18.89
N GLY A 340 -20.11 27.35 19.01
CA GLY A 340 -19.39 28.06 20.07
C GLY A 340 -17.88 28.25 19.84
N ALA A 341 -17.33 27.71 18.74
CA ALA A 341 -15.90 27.88 18.43
C ALA A 341 -15.55 29.31 18.02
N ASP A 342 -14.43 29.83 18.54
CA ASP A 342 -13.91 31.14 18.18
C ASP A 342 -13.01 31.04 16.93
N PRO A 343 -13.46 31.45 15.73
CA PRO A 343 -12.69 31.30 14.50
C PRO A 343 -11.37 32.07 14.54
N LYS A 344 -11.29 33.18 15.29
CA LYS A 344 -10.09 34.01 15.34
C LYS A 344 -8.94 33.32 16.05
N SER A 345 -9.23 32.48 17.04
CA SER A 345 -8.21 31.79 17.86
C SER A 345 -8.17 30.27 17.65
N PHE A 346 -9.05 29.72 16.82
CA PHE A 346 -9.08 28.28 16.55
C PHE A 346 -7.83 27.80 15.80
N GLU A 347 -7.14 26.82 16.38
CA GLU A 347 -5.87 26.27 15.92
C GLU A 347 -5.78 24.76 16.20
N LYS A 348 -4.94 24.08 15.42
CA LYS A 348 -4.49 22.73 15.70
C LYS A 348 -2.97 22.69 15.85
N ARG A 349 -2.50 22.27 17.02
CA ARG A 349 -1.07 22.27 17.34
C ARG A 349 -0.66 21.02 18.08
N ASP A 350 0.53 20.52 17.77
CA ASP A 350 1.17 19.47 18.53
C ASP A 350 2.08 20.06 19.60
N PHE A 351 2.00 19.54 20.82
CA PHE A 351 2.73 20.03 21.99
C PHE A 351 3.63 18.92 22.55
N PRO A 352 4.87 19.21 22.98
CA PRO A 352 5.80 18.20 23.48
C PRO A 352 5.32 17.40 24.71
N ASP A 353 4.40 17.95 25.50
CA ASP A 353 3.79 17.32 26.68
C ASP A 353 2.34 16.87 26.44
N GLY A 354 1.88 16.97 25.20
CA GLY A 354 0.59 16.48 24.73
C GLY A 354 0.62 14.98 24.45
N ASP A 355 -0.57 14.38 24.36
CA ASP A 355 -0.70 12.96 23.99
C ASP A 355 -0.84 12.78 22.46
N SER A 356 -1.09 13.87 21.72
CA SER A 356 -1.09 14.02 20.26
C SER A 356 -1.42 15.48 19.89
N TRP A 357 -1.80 15.71 18.62
CA TRP A 357 -2.41 16.95 18.13
C TRP A 357 -3.54 17.45 19.05
N THR A 358 -3.49 18.72 19.41
CA THR A 358 -4.51 19.40 20.21
C THR A 358 -5.23 20.42 19.35
N VAL A 359 -6.57 20.37 19.35
CA VAL A 359 -7.46 21.29 18.65
C VAL A 359 -8.16 22.14 19.69
N PHE A 360 -7.99 23.45 19.61
CA PHE A 360 -8.43 24.37 20.66
C PHE A 360 -8.72 25.74 20.07
N ASP A 361 -9.43 26.55 20.84
CA ASP A 361 -9.44 28.00 20.70
C ASP A 361 -9.01 28.64 22.03
N ARG A 362 -9.05 29.97 22.13
CA ARG A 362 -8.63 30.70 23.34
C ARG A 362 -9.49 30.41 24.59
N HIS A 363 -10.65 29.77 24.42
CA HIS A 363 -11.64 29.55 25.47
C HIS A 363 -11.69 28.08 25.92
N GLN A 364 -11.45 27.13 25.01
CA GLN A 364 -11.57 25.71 25.31
C GLN A 364 -10.75 24.81 24.38
N VAL A 365 -10.59 23.55 24.82
CA VAL A 365 -10.03 22.45 24.03
C VAL A 365 -11.17 21.61 23.47
N TYR A 366 -11.15 21.34 22.15
CA TYR A 366 -12.13 20.50 21.46
C TYR A 366 -11.66 19.05 21.34
N GLN A 367 -10.36 18.86 21.14
CA GLN A 367 -9.74 17.56 20.98
C GLN A 367 -8.30 17.60 21.50
N GLY A 368 -7.83 16.51 22.11
CA GLY A 368 -6.48 16.41 22.65
C GLY A 368 -6.42 16.80 24.13
N LYS A 369 -5.20 17.06 24.61
CA LYS A 369 -4.91 17.23 26.04
C LYS A 369 -4.76 18.70 26.39
N ASP A 370 -5.44 19.14 27.46
CA ASP A 370 -5.17 20.42 28.10
C ASP A 370 -3.86 20.32 28.91
N SER A 371 -2.73 20.61 28.24
CA SER A 371 -1.39 20.45 28.80
C SER A 371 -0.82 21.75 29.39
N PRO A 372 0.17 21.67 30.31
CA PRO A 372 0.91 22.85 30.77
C PRO A 372 1.50 23.70 29.64
N LYS A 373 2.05 23.09 28.57
CA LYS A 373 2.59 23.85 27.42
C LYS A 373 1.50 24.53 26.60
N LEU A 374 0.31 23.93 26.46
CA LEU A 374 -0.84 24.61 25.86
C LEU A 374 -1.21 25.86 26.67
N ARG A 375 -1.30 25.75 27.99
CA ARG A 375 -1.64 26.89 28.86
C ARG A 375 -0.59 28.00 28.81
N GLU A 376 0.70 27.63 28.81
CA GLU A 376 1.81 28.57 28.61
C GLU A 376 1.68 29.30 27.25
N TYR A 377 1.36 28.56 26.20
CA TYR A 377 1.14 29.09 24.85
C TYR A 377 -0.03 30.07 24.81
N LEU A 378 -1.19 29.69 25.37
CA LEU A 378 -2.38 30.54 25.42
C LEU A 378 -2.11 31.83 26.20
N LYS A 379 -1.38 31.75 27.32
CA LYS A 379 -0.99 32.92 28.10
C LYS A 379 -0.07 33.85 27.33
N LYS A 380 0.93 33.30 26.64
CA LYS A 380 1.86 34.09 25.82
C LYS A 380 1.17 34.78 24.65
N LYS A 381 0.23 34.09 23.98
CA LYS A 381 -0.42 34.58 22.76
C LYS A 381 -1.61 35.50 23.04
N TYR A 382 -2.40 35.20 24.06
CA TYR A 382 -3.69 35.87 24.32
C TYR A 382 -3.75 36.61 25.67
N GLY A 383 -2.70 36.54 26.49
CA GLY A 383 -2.56 37.35 27.71
C GLY A 383 -3.48 36.94 28.88
N LYS A 384 -3.96 35.69 28.91
CA LYS A 384 -4.74 35.13 30.02
C LYS A 384 -3.98 34.05 30.77
#